data_AF-A0A4Q3Z1W4-F1
#
_entry.id   AF-A0A4Q3Z1W4-F1
#
_cell.length_a   1.000
_cell.length_b   1.000
_cell.length_c   1.000
_cell.angle_alpha   90.00
_cell.angle_beta   90.00
_cell.angle_gamma   90.00
#
_symmetry.space_group_name_H-M   'P 1'
#
loop_
_entity.id
_entity.type
_entity.pdbx_description
1 polymer ?
#
loop_
_entity_poly.entity_id
_entity_poly.type
_entity_poly.pdbx_seq_one_letter_code
_entity_poly.pdbx_strand_id
1 'polypeptide(L)' 'MSRRRQRGSVDDLLPDDIVPWARDVWRDRLELAKLDSGPWMLRMAADALGIDQEEVDKLLRTKK' A
#
# COMPACT_ATOMS: atom_id res chain seq x y z
N MET A 1 36.76 10.27 16.13
CA MET A 1 36.69 10.56 14.68
C MET A 1 35.26 10.36 14.19
N SER A 2 34.54 11.46 13.98
CA SER A 2 33.14 11.47 13.54
C SER A 2 33.03 11.04 12.08
N ARG A 3 32.51 9.83 11.84
CA ARG A 3 32.18 9.36 10.49
C ARG A 3 30.83 9.93 10.08
N ARG A 4 30.85 11.05 9.37
CA ARG A 4 29.81 11.39 8.39
C ARG A 4 29.82 10.28 7.33
N ARG A 5 28.67 9.61 7.13
CA ARG A 5 28.13 9.10 5.85
C ARG A 5 27.13 7.98 6.13
N GLN A 6 25.84 8.32 6.12
CA GLN A 6 24.88 7.73 5.17
C GLN A 6 23.54 8.41 5.42
N ARG A 7 23.13 9.25 4.46
CA ARG A 7 21.71 9.49 4.21
C ARG A 7 21.14 8.10 3.94
N GLY A 8 20.44 7.53 4.92
CA GLY A 8 19.58 6.37 4.68
C GLY A 8 18.66 6.75 3.53
N SER A 9 18.79 5.98 2.45
CA SER A 9 18.01 6.10 1.24
C SER A 9 16.53 6.14 1.64
N VAL A 10 15.81 7.17 1.19
CA VAL A 10 14.37 7.28 1.39
C VAL A 10 13.61 6.25 0.52
N ASP A 11 14.35 5.48 -0.30
CA ASP A 11 13.86 4.42 -1.17
C ASP A 11 14.00 3.00 -0.57
N ASP A 12 14.65 2.82 0.58
CA ASP A 12 14.80 1.49 1.23
C ASP A 12 13.67 1.14 2.22
N LEU A 13 12.55 1.86 2.17
CA LEU A 13 11.33 1.57 2.95
C LEU A 13 10.35 0.65 2.22
N LEU A 14 10.83 -0.31 1.44
CA LEU A 14 10.02 -1.50 1.15
C LEU A 14 10.42 -2.55 2.19
N PRO A 15 9.68 -2.64 3.31
CA PRO A 15 10.05 -3.56 4.37
C PRO A 15 9.84 -4.98 3.86
N ASP A 16 10.65 -5.92 4.34
CA ASP A 16 10.40 -7.36 4.23
C ASP A 16 8.97 -7.76 4.71
N ASP A 17 8.22 -6.83 5.31
CA ASP A 17 6.86 -6.93 5.85
C ASP A 17 5.75 -6.30 4.97
N ILE A 18 5.99 -6.03 3.68
CA ILE A 18 4.94 -5.45 2.81
C ILE A 18 3.73 -6.37 2.63
N VAL A 19 3.92 -7.69 2.68
CA VAL A 19 2.85 -8.68 2.50
C VAL A 19 1.88 -8.71 3.69
N PRO A 20 2.34 -8.76 4.97
CA PRO A 20 1.48 -8.56 6.13
C PRO A 20 0.69 -7.25 6.09
N TRP A 21 1.35 -6.13 5.80
CA TRP A 21 0.69 -4.82 5.69
C TRP A 21 -0.38 -4.82 4.59
N ALA A 22 -0.04 -5.34 3.41
CA ALA A 22 -0.96 -5.40 2.29
C ALA A 22 -2.17 -6.29 2.59
N ARG A 23 -1.98 -7.39 3.33
CA ARG A 23 -3.08 -8.24 3.82
C ARG A 23 -4.02 -7.48 4.75
N ASP A 24 -3.49 -6.71 5.70
CA ASP A 24 -4.32 -5.91 6.61
C ASP A 24 -5.09 -4.82 5.84
N VAL A 25 -4.41 -4.11 4.94
CA VAL A 25 -5.05 -3.13 4.04
C VAL A 25 -6.14 -3.77 3.18
N TRP A 26 -5.88 -4.95 2.63
CA TRP A 26 -6.85 -5.65 1.80
C TRP A 26 -8.02 -6.24 2.60
N ARG A 27 -7.79 -6.63 3.85
CA ARG A 27 -8.86 -7.03 4.77
C ARG A 27 -9.84 -5.89 4.99
N ASP A 28 -9.32 -4.69 5.22
CA ASP A 28 -10.09 -3.50 5.55
C ASP A 28 -10.48 -2.67 4.30
N ARG A 29 -10.42 -3.29 3.11
CA ARG A 29 -10.55 -2.61 1.82
C ARG A 29 -11.83 -1.82 1.60
N LEU A 30 -12.94 -2.25 2.20
CA LEU A 30 -14.23 -1.56 2.11
C LEU A 30 -14.26 -0.26 2.91
N GLU A 31 -13.60 -0.24 4.07
CA GLU A 31 -13.48 0.96 4.89
C GLU A 31 -12.44 1.90 4.29
N LEU A 32 -11.32 1.35 3.81
CA LEU A 32 -10.30 2.15 3.12
C LEU A 32 -10.85 2.79 1.84
N ALA A 33 -11.66 2.09 1.05
CA ALA A 33 -12.29 2.69 -0.14
C ALA A 33 -13.11 3.96 0.18
N LYS A 34 -13.62 4.11 1.42
CA LYS A 34 -14.36 5.29 1.85
C LYS A 34 -13.44 6.49 2.15
N LEU A 35 -12.18 6.26 2.47
CA LEU A 35 -11.20 7.31 2.77
C LEU A 35 -10.65 7.94 1.49
N ASP A 36 -10.23 9.21 1.57
CA ASP A 36 -9.59 9.92 0.45
C ASP A 36 -8.20 9.38 0.12
N SER A 37 -7.49 8.85 1.13
CA SER A 37 -6.20 8.17 0.97
C SER A 37 -6.32 6.68 0.62
N GLY A 38 -7.53 6.13 0.67
CA GLY A 38 -7.86 4.73 0.40
C GLY A 38 -7.44 4.19 -0.96
N PRO A 39 -7.75 4.89 -2.07
CA PRO A 39 -7.38 4.44 -3.41
C PRO A 39 -5.89 4.15 -3.56
N TRP A 40 -5.03 4.99 -2.99
CA TRP A 40 -3.58 4.78 -3.06
C TRP A 40 -3.14 3.55 -2.24
N MET A 41 -3.66 3.39 -1.01
CA MET A 41 -3.33 2.24 -0.17
C MET A 41 -3.78 0.92 -0.79
N LEU A 42 -4.98 0.88 -1.37
CA LEU A 42 -5.52 -0.31 -2.01
C LEU A 42 -4.72 -0.73 -3.24
N ARG A 43 -4.26 0.23 -4.05
CA ARG A 43 -3.42 -0.06 -5.22
C ARG A 43 -2.05 -0.62 -4.82
N MET A 44 -1.43 -0.03 -3.80
CA MET A 44 -0.16 -0.50 -3.25
C MET A 44 -0.28 -1.89 -2.61
N ALA A 45 -1.37 -2.14 -1.89
CA ALA A 45 -1.62 -3.46 -1.31
C ALA A 45 -1.95 -4.52 -2.38
N ALA A 46 -2.71 -4.15 -3.42
CA ALA A 46 -2.98 -5.04 -4.55
C ALA A 46 -1.68 -5.44 -5.26
N ASP A 47 -0.79 -4.47 -5.52
CA ASP A 47 0.51 -4.71 -6.15
C ASP A 47 1.36 -5.68 -5.32
N ALA A 48 1.44 -5.44 -4.01
CA ALA A 48 2.17 -6.31 -3.08
C ALA A 48 1.57 -7.73 -2.92
N LEU A 49 0.27 -7.91 -3.17
CA LEU A 49 -0.42 -9.20 -3.10
C LEU A 49 -0.54 -9.88 -4.48
N GLY A 50 -0.10 -9.24 -5.56
CA GLY A 50 -0.31 -9.72 -6.94
C GLY A 50 -1.77 -9.74 -7.36
N ILE A 51 -2.61 -8.89 -6.76
CA ILE A 51 -4.02 -8.72 -7.11
C ILE A 51 -4.12 -7.73 -8.27
N ASP A 52 -5.04 -8.02 -9.19
CA ASP A 52 -5.29 -7.15 -10.33
C ASP A 52 -5.78 -5.77 -9.88
N GLN A 53 -5.24 -4.72 -10.50
CA GLN A 53 -5.67 -3.34 -10.29
C GLN A 53 -7.13 -3.14 -10.75
N GLU A 54 -7.64 -3.99 -11.66
CA GLU A 54 -9.05 -4.00 -12.04
C GLU A 54 -9.97 -4.30 -10.83
N GLU A 55 -9.55 -5.18 -9.92
CA GLU A 55 -10.31 -5.48 -8.70
C GLU A 55 -10.36 -4.27 -7.75
N VAL A 56 -9.27 -3.50 -7.68
CA VAL A 56 -9.24 -2.23 -6.95
C VAL A 56 -10.19 -1.22 -7.57
N ASP A 57 -10.17 -1.07 -8.89
CA ASP A 57 -11.02 -0.13 -9.60
C ASP A 57 -12.52 -0.51 -9.47
N LYS A 58 -12.87 -1.80 -9.46
CA LYS A 58 -14.23 -2.27 -9.13
C LYS A 58 -14.64 -1.87 -7.72
N LEU A 59 -13.76 -2.08 -6.73
CA LEU A 59 -13.97 -1.67 -5.34
C LEU A 59 -14.22 -0.17 -5.22
N LEU A 60 -13.41 0.65 -5.90
CA LEU A 60 -13.53 2.11 -5.87
C LEU A 60 -14.75 2.63 -6.64
N ARG A 61 -15.15 1.96 -7.73
CA ARG A 61 -16.37 2.30 -8.48
C ARG A 61 -17.65 2.06 -7.70
N THR A 62 -17.64 1.09 -6.78
CA THR A 62 -18.80 0.80 -5.91
C THR A 62 -19.09 1.93 -4.91
N LYS A 63 -18.18 2.91 -4.76
CA LYS A 63 -18.39 4.12 -3.93
C LYS A 63 -19.35 5.14 -4.58
N LYS A 64 -19.77 4.92 -5.83
CA LYS A 64 -20.62 5.84 -6.60
C LYS A 64 -22.08 5.43 -6.50
#